data_AF-A0A453AHN5-F1
#
_entry.id   AF-A0A453AHN5-F1
#
_cell.length_a   1.000
_cell.length_b   1.000
_cell.length_c   1.000
_cell.angle_alpha   90.00
_cell.angle_beta   90.00
_cell.angle_gamma   90.00
#
_symmetry.space_group_name_H-M   'P 1'
#
loop_
_entity.id
_entity.type
_entity.pdbx_description
1 polymer ?
#
loop_
_entity_poly.entity_id
_entity_poly.type
_entity_poly.pdbx_seq_one_letter_code
_entity_poly.pdbx_strand_id
1 'polypeptide(L)'
;MEEVSELQPLPDAHFPAMKFKLHGISINLLYANVSLAVVPSDLDISQNSVLYGVDEVNLLSLSECRVADQILDLVPNIENFRTTLRCVKYWAKRRGVCVNAPGYLREVDCAVMVARICQAYPNAAPSTLVTMFFSIFGEWYWPNPVMLCSIHEDWELGFPVGMHASTVKTGRMSCPSLPRRTRAETRPCMFRQPRWGS
;
A
#
# COMPACT_ATOMS: atom_id res chain seq x y z
N MET A 1 -28.04 -3.06 -23.08
CA MET A 1 -27.08 -2.45 -22.13
C MET A 1 -25.76 -3.09 -22.43
N GLU A 2 -24.74 -2.33 -22.83
CA GLU A 2 -23.41 -2.91 -23.07
C GLU A 2 -22.88 -3.47 -21.75
N GLU A 3 -22.44 -4.72 -21.78
CA GLU A 3 -21.84 -5.41 -20.65
C GLU A 3 -20.47 -4.81 -20.31
N VAL A 4 -19.69 -4.44 -21.34
CA VAL A 4 -18.38 -3.77 -21.22
C VAL A 4 -18.44 -2.40 -21.87
N SER A 5 -17.96 -1.37 -21.17
CA SER A 5 -17.82 0.00 -21.70
C SER A 5 -16.49 0.63 -21.25
N GLU A 6 -16.13 1.79 -21.82
CA GLU A 6 -14.92 2.55 -21.46
C GLU A 6 -13.61 1.74 -21.51
N LEU A 7 -13.51 0.83 -22.50
CA LEU A 7 -12.31 0.00 -22.69
C LEU A 7 -11.10 0.85 -23.10
N GLN A 8 -10.05 0.78 -22.29
CA GLN A 8 -8.80 1.48 -22.48
C GLN A 8 -7.62 0.50 -22.26
N PRO A 9 -7.00 0.00 -23.34
CA PRO A 9 -5.75 -0.74 -23.24
C PRO A 9 -4.60 0.20 -22.88
N LEU A 10 -3.71 -0.26 -22.00
CA LEU A 10 -2.51 0.46 -21.56
C LEU A 10 -1.26 -0.43 -21.74
N PRO A 11 -0.85 -0.72 -23.00
CA PRO A 11 0.31 -1.56 -23.27
C PRO A 11 1.64 -0.91 -22.87
N ASP A 12 1.72 0.43 -22.95
CA ASP A 12 2.95 1.20 -22.67
C ASP A 12 3.05 1.68 -21.21
N ALA A 13 2.16 1.22 -20.33
CA ALA A 13 2.26 1.50 -18.90
C ALA A 13 3.43 0.73 -18.27
N HIS A 14 3.83 1.13 -17.05
CA HIS A 14 4.90 0.45 -16.30
C HIS A 14 4.65 -1.06 -16.12
N PHE A 15 3.39 -1.48 -16.20
CA PHE A 15 2.98 -2.87 -16.37
C PHE A 15 1.74 -2.90 -17.29
N PRO A 16 1.63 -3.87 -18.20
CA PRO A 16 0.49 -4.00 -19.10
C PRO A 16 -0.83 -4.09 -18.32
N ALA A 17 -1.75 -3.19 -18.63
CA ALA A 17 -3.04 -3.15 -17.98
C ALA A 17 -4.16 -2.85 -18.98
N MET A 18 -5.36 -3.26 -18.64
CA MET A 18 -6.57 -2.95 -19.38
C MET A 18 -7.61 -2.39 -18.40
N LYS A 19 -8.04 -1.15 -18.63
CA LYS A 19 -9.09 -0.51 -17.83
C LYS A 19 -10.40 -0.56 -18.59
N PHE A 20 -11.48 -0.91 -17.93
CA PHE A 20 -12.81 -0.90 -18.52
C PHE A 20 -13.88 -0.83 -17.44
N LYS A 21 -15.13 -0.66 -17.83
CA LYS A 21 -16.29 -0.81 -16.95
C LYS A 21 -17.06 -2.06 -17.34
N LEU A 22 -17.23 -2.98 -16.39
CA LEU A 22 -18.13 -4.14 -16.54
C LEU A 22 -19.40 -3.87 -15.74
N HIS A 23 -20.55 -3.82 -16.41
CA HIS A 23 -21.83 -3.45 -15.79
C HIS A 23 -21.75 -2.15 -14.96
N GLY A 24 -20.96 -1.17 -15.41
CA GLY A 24 -20.75 0.11 -14.71
C GLY A 24 -19.70 0.09 -13.59
N ILE A 25 -19.12 -1.06 -13.25
CA ILE A 25 -18.04 -1.19 -12.25
C ILE A 25 -16.69 -1.03 -12.96
N SER A 26 -15.89 -0.07 -12.53
CA SER A 26 -14.52 0.12 -13.04
C SER A 26 -13.61 -1.03 -12.63
N ILE A 27 -13.03 -1.70 -13.63
CA ILE A 27 -12.08 -2.81 -13.49
C ILE A 27 -10.74 -2.37 -14.08
N ASN A 28 -9.66 -2.67 -13.35
CA ASN A 28 -8.28 -2.60 -13.86
C ASN A 28 -7.74 -4.02 -13.92
N LEU A 29 -7.68 -4.59 -15.12
CA LEU A 29 -7.20 -5.94 -15.36
C LEU A 29 -5.69 -5.90 -15.63
N LEU A 30 -4.94 -6.57 -14.76
CA LEU A 30 -3.50 -6.78 -14.92
C LEU A 30 -3.23 -8.10 -15.63
N TYR A 31 -2.10 -8.19 -16.31
CA TYR A 31 -1.62 -9.42 -16.94
C TYR A 31 -0.27 -9.81 -16.37
N ALA A 32 -0.11 -11.09 -16.03
CA ALA A 32 1.15 -11.67 -15.67
C ALA A 32 1.29 -13.04 -16.34
N ASN A 33 2.41 -13.25 -17.04
CA ASN A 33 2.83 -14.55 -17.53
C ASN A 33 3.68 -15.26 -16.47
N VAL A 34 3.38 -16.54 -16.22
CA VAL A 34 4.13 -17.40 -15.29
C VAL A 34 4.75 -18.54 -16.08
N SER A 35 5.91 -19.07 -15.64
CA SER A 35 6.63 -20.14 -16.33
C SER A 35 5.99 -21.52 -16.16
N LEU A 36 4.68 -21.62 -16.40
CA LEU A 36 3.88 -22.84 -16.35
C LEU A 36 3.24 -23.08 -17.72
N ALA A 37 3.32 -24.31 -18.23
CA ALA A 37 2.69 -24.67 -19.51
C ALA A 37 1.15 -24.63 -19.43
N VAL A 38 0.60 -24.91 -18.25
CA VAL A 38 -0.83 -24.85 -17.94
C VAL A 38 -0.96 -24.26 -16.54
N VAL A 39 -1.81 -23.25 -16.38
CA VAL A 39 -2.10 -22.65 -15.06
C VAL A 39 -3.13 -23.53 -14.34
N PRO A 40 -2.79 -24.16 -13.21
CA PRO A 40 -3.74 -24.96 -12.46
C PRO A 40 -4.78 -24.07 -11.77
N SER A 41 -5.99 -24.57 -11.56
CA SER A 41 -7.10 -23.80 -10.97
C SER A 41 -6.89 -23.43 -9.50
N ASP A 42 -6.02 -24.19 -8.82
CA ASP A 42 -5.63 -24.03 -7.42
C ASP A 42 -4.23 -23.41 -7.26
N LEU A 43 -3.72 -22.73 -8.30
CA LEU A 43 -2.44 -22.04 -8.23
C LEU A 43 -2.43 -21.00 -7.10
N ASP A 44 -1.56 -21.22 -6.12
CA ASP A 44 -1.30 -20.26 -5.06
C ASP A 44 -0.16 -19.32 -5.45
N ILE A 45 -0.51 -18.08 -5.79
CA ILE A 45 0.44 -17.04 -6.18
C ILE A 45 1.30 -16.54 -5.00
N SER A 46 0.98 -16.92 -3.76
CA SER A 46 1.79 -16.56 -2.59
C SER A 46 3.12 -17.32 -2.57
N GLN A 47 3.21 -18.46 -3.26
CA GLN A 47 4.40 -19.32 -3.32
C GLN A 47 5.51 -18.67 -4.15
N ASN A 48 6.74 -18.69 -3.63
CA ASN A 48 7.90 -18.13 -4.32
C ASN A 48 8.26 -18.90 -5.61
N SER A 49 7.84 -20.16 -5.71
CA SER A 49 8.04 -20.99 -6.90
C SER A 49 7.42 -20.39 -8.17
N VAL A 50 6.33 -19.62 -8.03
CA VAL A 50 5.64 -18.95 -9.14
C VAL A 50 6.50 -17.85 -9.77
N LEU A 51 7.50 -17.34 -9.05
CA LEU A 51 8.37 -16.26 -9.54
C LEU A 51 9.58 -16.75 -10.34
N TYR A 52 9.90 -18.05 -10.34
CA TYR A 52 11.04 -18.54 -11.10
C TYR A 52 10.79 -18.38 -12.62
N GLY A 53 11.76 -17.78 -13.32
CA GLY A 53 11.70 -17.61 -14.77
C GLY A 53 10.75 -16.52 -15.26
N VAL A 54 10.17 -15.72 -14.34
CA VAL A 54 9.29 -14.59 -14.65
C VAL A 54 10.14 -13.34 -14.92
N ASP A 55 9.77 -12.52 -15.90
CA ASP A 55 10.44 -11.24 -16.15
C ASP A 55 10.02 -10.15 -15.15
N GLU A 56 10.74 -9.02 -15.11
CA GLU A 56 10.48 -7.94 -14.15
C GLU A 56 9.06 -7.35 -14.25
N VAL A 57 8.49 -7.28 -15.45
CA VAL A 57 7.18 -6.68 -15.69
C VAL A 57 6.05 -7.56 -15.15
N ASN A 58 6.14 -8.87 -15.39
CA ASN A 58 5.20 -9.86 -14.86
C ASN A 58 5.38 -10.01 -13.34
N LEU A 59 6.61 -9.92 -12.84
CA LEU A 59 6.93 -9.91 -11.42
C LEU A 59 6.21 -8.77 -10.67
N LEU A 60 6.31 -7.55 -11.20
CA LEU A 60 5.63 -6.38 -10.62
C LEU A 60 4.11 -6.55 -10.61
N SER A 61 3.55 -7.11 -11.69
CA SER A 61 2.11 -7.37 -11.79
C SER A 61 1.64 -8.41 -10.77
N LEU A 62 2.44 -9.46 -10.52
CA LEU A 62 2.16 -10.46 -9.48
C LEU A 62 2.33 -9.87 -8.07
N SER A 63 3.34 -9.02 -7.86
CA SER A 63 3.61 -8.38 -6.57
C SER A 63 2.45 -7.54 -6.06
N GLU A 64 1.72 -6.83 -6.92
CA GLU A 64 0.53 -6.05 -6.52
C GLU A 64 -0.54 -6.93 -5.83
N CYS A 65 -0.78 -8.13 -6.36
CA CYS A 65 -1.69 -9.09 -5.74
C CYS A 65 -1.11 -9.68 -4.45
N ARG A 66 0.15 -10.14 -4.50
CA ARG A 66 0.80 -10.81 -3.37
C ARG A 66 0.96 -9.92 -2.15
N VAL A 67 1.26 -8.63 -2.33
CA VAL A 67 1.39 -7.68 -1.22
C VAL A 67 0.06 -7.52 -0.49
N ALA A 68 -1.07 -7.50 -1.22
CA ALA A 68 -2.38 -7.41 -0.59
C ALA A 68 -2.67 -8.64 0.28
N ASP A 69 -2.40 -9.84 -0.23
CA ASP A 69 -2.61 -11.10 0.51
C ASP A 69 -1.69 -11.19 1.72
N GLN A 70 -0.41 -10.88 1.56
CA GLN A 70 0.57 -10.84 2.67
C GLN A 70 0.14 -9.89 3.78
N ILE A 71 -0.39 -8.71 3.45
CA ILE A 71 -0.91 -7.78 4.46
C ILE A 71 -2.06 -8.42 5.25
N LEU A 72 -2.97 -9.14 4.57
CA LEU A 72 -4.10 -9.80 5.24
C LEU A 72 -3.64 -10.95 6.13
N ASP A 73 -2.62 -11.70 5.73
CA ASP A 73 -2.04 -12.79 6.53
C ASP A 73 -1.29 -12.26 7.77
N LEU A 74 -0.72 -11.06 7.69
CA LEU A 74 0.09 -10.46 8.75
C LEU A 74 -0.72 -9.68 9.80
N VAL A 75 -2.01 -9.42 9.56
CA VAL A 75 -2.85 -8.68 10.52
C VAL A 75 -3.58 -9.64 11.48
N PRO A 76 -3.60 -9.34 12.78
CA PRO A 76 -4.22 -10.23 13.77
C PRO A 76 -5.76 -10.25 13.69
N ASN A 77 -6.37 -9.20 13.15
CA ASN A 77 -7.81 -9.11 12.97
C ASN A 77 -8.13 -8.33 11.68
N ILE A 78 -8.61 -9.05 10.66
CA ILE A 78 -8.91 -8.51 9.33
C ILE A 78 -10.04 -7.47 9.36
N GLU A 79 -11.06 -7.68 10.20
CA GLU A 79 -12.21 -6.77 10.30
C GLU A 79 -11.81 -5.41 10.88
N ASN A 80 -11.03 -5.44 11.97
CA ASN A 80 -10.50 -4.23 12.59
C ASN A 80 -9.55 -3.51 11.64
N PHE A 81 -8.65 -4.24 10.97
CA PHE A 81 -7.76 -3.70 9.95
C PHE A 81 -8.54 -2.99 8.82
N ARG A 82 -9.54 -3.66 8.23
CA ARG A 82 -10.37 -3.09 7.16
C ARG A 82 -11.09 -1.82 7.60
N THR A 83 -11.63 -1.81 8.81
CA THR A 83 -12.35 -0.67 9.37
C THR A 83 -11.41 0.52 9.58
N THR A 84 -10.27 0.30 10.24
CA THR A 84 -9.26 1.34 10.45
C THR A 84 -8.70 1.86 9.13
N LEU A 85 -8.41 0.98 8.17
CA LEU A 85 -7.90 1.37 6.85
C LEU A 85 -8.89 2.25 6.09
N ARG A 86 -10.20 1.93 6.14
CA ARG A 86 -11.24 2.79 5.53
C ARG A 86 -11.23 4.19 6.13
N CYS A 87 -11.16 4.31 7.45
CA CYS A 87 -11.09 5.60 8.14
C CYS A 87 -9.84 6.40 7.74
N VAL A 88 -8.67 5.75 7.74
CA VAL A 88 -7.39 6.38 7.38
C VAL A 88 -7.38 6.79 5.89
N LYS A 89 -7.83 5.92 4.98
CA LYS A 89 -7.93 6.25 3.54
C LYS A 89 -8.87 7.43 3.30
N TYR A 90 -10.03 7.46 3.97
CA TYR A 90 -10.96 8.58 3.86
C TYR A 90 -10.33 9.89 4.34
N TRP A 91 -9.65 9.87 5.49
CA TRP A 91 -8.90 11.02 6.00
C TRP A 91 -7.80 11.46 5.02
N ALA A 92 -7.01 10.52 4.52
CA ALA A 92 -5.87 10.82 3.65
C ALA A 92 -6.30 11.41 2.31
N LYS A 93 -7.41 10.92 1.73
CA LYS A 93 -8.04 11.51 0.52
C LYS A 93 -8.52 12.93 0.78
N ARG A 94 -9.21 13.17 1.90
CA ARG A 94 -9.69 14.52 2.28
C ARG A 94 -8.54 15.51 2.53
N ARG A 95 -7.36 15.03 2.92
CA ARG A 95 -6.17 15.86 3.19
C ARG A 95 -5.21 15.97 2.00
N GLY A 96 -5.41 15.18 0.94
CA GLY A 96 -4.53 15.15 -0.23
C GLY A 96 -3.15 14.53 0.06
N VAL A 97 -3.07 13.62 1.03
CA VAL A 97 -1.78 13.00 1.45
C VAL A 97 -1.59 11.62 0.80
N CYS A 98 -2.67 10.85 0.57
CA CYS A 98 -2.61 9.61 -0.20
C CYS A 98 -2.97 9.89 -1.67
N VAL A 99 -1.96 10.15 -2.52
CA VAL A 99 -2.06 10.48 -3.96
C VAL A 99 -0.98 9.70 -4.71
N ASN A 100 -1.28 9.18 -5.89
CA ASN A 100 -0.30 8.47 -6.73
C ASN A 100 0.63 9.47 -7.45
N ALA A 101 1.46 10.16 -6.67
CA ALA A 101 2.43 11.15 -7.13
C ALA A 101 3.74 10.99 -6.32
N PRO A 102 4.90 11.30 -6.92
CA PRO A 102 6.18 11.20 -6.23
C PRO A 102 6.20 12.08 -4.97
N GLY A 103 6.68 11.52 -3.86
CA GLY A 103 6.76 12.19 -2.56
C GLY A 103 5.47 12.16 -1.72
N TYR A 104 4.39 11.55 -2.23
CA TYR A 104 3.15 11.33 -1.49
C TYR A 104 2.99 9.86 -1.07
N LEU A 105 2.13 9.61 -0.09
CA LEU A 105 1.76 8.25 0.27
C LEU A 105 0.87 7.67 -0.84
N ARG A 106 1.07 6.42 -1.20
CA ARG A 106 0.15 5.67 -2.06
C ARG A 106 -0.89 4.96 -1.20
N GLU A 107 -1.94 4.44 -1.85
CA GLU A 107 -2.98 3.69 -1.12
C GLU A 107 -2.42 2.44 -0.43
N VAL A 108 -1.42 1.78 -1.04
CA VAL A 108 -0.72 0.63 -0.43
C VAL A 108 0.12 1.05 0.78
N ASP A 109 0.74 2.23 0.76
CA ASP A 109 1.54 2.72 1.88
C ASP A 109 0.64 3.02 3.09
N CYS A 110 -0.53 3.62 2.83
CA CYS A 110 -1.63 3.78 3.79
C CYS A 110 -2.00 2.40 4.44
N ALA A 111 -2.05 1.31 3.66
CA ALA A 111 -2.36 -0.04 4.16
C ALA A 111 -1.25 -0.65 5.02
N VAL A 112 0.01 -0.56 4.57
CA VAL A 112 1.17 -1.06 5.32
C VAL A 112 1.29 -0.39 6.69
N MET A 113 1.14 0.93 6.74
CA MET A 113 1.17 1.66 8.03
C MET A 113 0.06 1.22 8.98
N VAL A 114 -1.17 1.03 8.48
CA VAL A 114 -2.29 0.56 9.32
C VAL A 114 -2.06 -0.87 9.79
N ALA A 115 -1.57 -1.76 8.94
CA ALA A 115 -1.24 -3.13 9.30
C ALA A 115 -0.19 -3.17 10.43
N ARG A 116 0.82 -2.29 10.37
CA ARG A 116 1.83 -2.19 11.44
C ARG A 116 1.22 -1.82 12.79
N ILE A 117 0.24 -0.92 12.80
CA ILE A 117 -0.47 -0.54 14.04
C ILE A 117 -1.34 -1.70 14.54
N CYS A 118 -1.98 -2.45 13.64
CA CYS A 118 -2.74 -3.65 14.01
C CYS A 118 -1.84 -4.70 14.65
N GLN A 119 -0.62 -4.91 14.13
CA GLN A 119 0.37 -5.82 14.73
C GLN A 119 0.80 -5.37 16.14
N ALA A 120 1.01 -4.06 16.34
CA ALA A 120 1.40 -3.52 17.64
C ALA A 120 0.29 -3.59 18.69
N TYR A 121 -0.98 -3.53 18.26
CA TYR A 121 -2.16 -3.52 19.13
C TYR A 121 -3.21 -4.54 18.66
N PRO A 122 -2.95 -5.85 18.79
CA PRO A 122 -3.76 -6.90 18.14
C PRO A 122 -5.22 -6.96 18.59
N ASN A 123 -5.49 -6.57 19.84
CA ASN A 123 -6.82 -6.63 20.45
C ASN A 123 -7.52 -5.27 20.52
N ALA A 124 -6.94 -4.22 19.95
CA ALA A 124 -7.51 -2.88 20.02
C ALA A 124 -8.69 -2.72 19.06
N ALA A 125 -9.71 -1.97 19.49
CA ALA A 125 -10.82 -1.60 18.64
C ALA A 125 -10.39 -0.61 17.54
N PRO A 126 -11.12 -0.52 16.41
CA PRO A 126 -10.75 0.37 15.31
C PRO A 126 -10.55 1.84 15.69
N SER A 127 -11.33 2.36 16.65
CA SER A 127 -11.18 3.73 17.17
C SER A 127 -9.82 3.96 17.81
N THR A 128 -9.38 3.03 18.67
CA THR A 128 -8.06 3.06 19.31
C THR A 128 -6.94 2.91 18.29
N LEU A 129 -7.09 2.02 17.30
CA LEU A 129 -6.12 1.85 16.22
C LEU A 129 -5.93 3.13 15.41
N VAL A 130 -7.00 3.86 15.10
CA VAL A 130 -6.92 5.17 14.42
C VAL A 130 -6.18 6.19 15.29
N THR A 131 -6.42 6.23 16.60
CA THR A 131 -5.69 7.12 17.51
C THR A 131 -4.19 6.78 17.54
N MET A 132 -3.86 5.49 17.66
CA MET A 132 -2.48 5.02 17.67
C MET A 132 -1.76 5.31 16.36
N PHE A 133 -2.44 5.16 15.22
CA PHE A 133 -1.91 5.51 13.90
C PHE A 133 -1.38 6.95 13.88
N PHE A 134 -2.19 7.93 14.29
CA PHE A 134 -1.75 9.33 14.28
C PHE A 134 -0.70 9.63 15.33
N SER A 135 -0.77 9.01 16.50
CA SER A 135 0.25 9.19 17.55
C SER A 135 1.61 8.68 17.10
N ILE A 136 1.67 7.45 16.57
CA ILE A 136 2.93 6.80 16.20
C ILE A 136 3.52 7.43 14.95
N PHE A 137 2.74 7.61 13.88
CA PHE A 137 3.26 8.18 12.63
C PHE A 137 3.44 9.70 12.68
N GLY A 138 2.86 10.37 13.68
CA GLY A 138 3.15 11.77 13.98
C GLY A 138 4.55 11.98 14.59
N GLU A 139 5.08 10.97 15.29
CA GLU A 139 6.39 11.02 15.97
C GLU A 139 7.40 10.03 15.37
N TRP A 140 7.08 9.44 14.22
CA TRP A 140 7.93 8.44 13.58
C TRP A 140 9.28 9.04 13.16
N TYR A 141 10.36 8.34 13.50
CA TYR A 141 11.71 8.77 13.18
C TYR A 141 12.06 8.41 11.72
N TRP A 142 11.61 9.23 10.78
CA TRP A 142 12.00 9.12 9.38
C TRP A 142 13.52 9.36 9.22
N PRO A 143 14.22 8.65 8.31
CA PRO A 143 13.70 7.80 7.23
C PRO A 143 13.59 6.30 7.60
N ASN A 144 13.45 5.94 8.89
CA ASN A 144 13.32 4.53 9.26
C ASN A 144 12.11 3.90 8.55
N PRO A 145 12.29 2.75 7.88
CA PRO A 145 11.22 2.14 7.10
C PRO A 145 10.15 1.54 8.03
N VAL A 146 8.91 1.55 7.54
CA VAL A 146 7.82 0.80 8.17
C VAL A 146 7.84 -0.62 7.59
N MET A 147 8.09 -1.60 8.46
CA MET A 147 8.23 -3.01 8.11
C MET A 147 7.12 -3.84 8.76
N LEU A 148 6.48 -4.72 7.98
CA LEU A 148 5.47 -5.67 8.51
C LEU A 148 6.07 -7.03 8.90
N CYS A 149 7.14 -7.43 8.24
CA CYS A 149 7.85 -8.69 8.45
C CYS A 149 9.36 -8.48 8.22
N SER A 150 10.18 -9.46 8.63
CA SER A 150 11.59 -9.48 8.26
C SER A 150 11.73 -9.69 6.76
N ILE A 151 12.65 -8.96 6.16
CA ILE A 151 13.03 -9.15 4.76
C ILE A 151 13.74 -10.50 4.68
N HIS A 152 13.19 -11.43 3.91
CA HIS A 152 13.86 -12.67 3.55
C HIS A 152 14.56 -12.45 2.21
N GLU A 153 15.88 -12.65 2.18
CA GLU A 153 16.67 -12.57 0.97
C GLU A 153 16.63 -13.92 0.25
N ASP A 154 15.66 -14.09 -0.64
CA ASP A 154 15.67 -15.21 -1.59
C ASP A 154 16.62 -14.85 -2.74
N TRP A 155 17.91 -15.01 -2.46
CA TRP A 155 19.03 -14.76 -3.38
C TRP A 155 18.92 -15.53 -4.71
N GLU A 156 18.08 -16.57 -4.75
CA GLU A 156 17.81 -17.39 -5.94
C GLU A 156 16.97 -16.67 -7.02
N LEU A 157 16.20 -15.65 -6.66
CA LEU A 157 15.29 -14.97 -7.60
C LEU A 157 15.96 -13.81 -8.35
N GLY A 158 17.15 -13.36 -7.94
CA GLY A 158 17.92 -12.34 -8.67
C GLY A 158 17.31 -10.93 -8.75
N PHE A 159 16.17 -10.68 -8.10
CA PHE A 159 15.48 -9.38 -8.12
C PHE A 159 15.87 -8.46 -6.96
N PRO A 160 15.85 -7.13 -7.16
CA PRO A 160 16.10 -6.18 -6.07
C PRO A 160 15.02 -6.28 -4.98
N VAL A 161 15.46 -6.41 -3.72
CA VAL A 161 14.68 -6.60 -2.49
C VAL A 161 13.47 -5.65 -2.33
N GLY A 162 13.51 -4.46 -2.94
CA GLY A 162 12.42 -3.48 -2.88
C GLY A 162 11.16 -3.83 -3.66
N MET A 163 11.19 -4.81 -4.56
CA MET A 163 10.03 -5.19 -5.40
C MET A 163 9.14 -6.27 -4.76
N HIS A 164 9.65 -6.96 -3.74
CA HIS A 164 8.94 -8.03 -3.02
C HIS A 164 8.61 -7.69 -1.58
N ALA A 165 9.24 -6.66 -1.01
CA ALA A 165 9.05 -6.32 0.38
C ALA A 165 7.88 -5.33 0.54
N SER A 166 6.97 -5.64 1.46
CA SER A 166 5.95 -4.70 1.99
C SER A 166 6.62 -3.59 2.83
N THR A 167 7.48 -2.79 2.18
CA THR A 167 8.30 -1.75 2.81
C THR A 167 7.87 -0.38 2.31
N VAL A 168 7.43 0.48 3.22
CA VAL A 168 7.23 1.90 2.90
C VAL A 168 8.58 2.61 3.08
N LYS A 169 9.22 2.96 1.97
CA LYS A 169 10.34 3.92 1.93
C LYS A 169 9.78 5.28 1.50
N THR A 170 9.38 6.12 2.44
CA THR A 170 9.01 7.49 2.09
C THR A 170 10.28 8.26 1.68
N GLY A 171 10.32 8.71 0.42
CA GLY A 171 11.16 9.84 0.05
C GLY A 171 10.79 11.03 0.94
N ARG A 172 11.74 11.51 1.74
CA ARG A 172 11.66 12.66 2.67
C ARG A 172 10.24 13.12 3.02
N MET A 173 9.59 12.43 3.96
CA MET A 173 8.68 13.11 4.87
C MET A 173 9.50 14.00 5.81
N SER A 174 10.03 15.10 5.29
CA SER A 174 10.54 16.17 6.14
C SER A 174 9.32 16.83 6.78
N CYS A 175 8.97 16.42 8.01
CA CYS A 175 8.22 17.29 8.90
C CYS A 175 8.99 18.62 9.00
N PRO A 176 8.47 19.76 8.51
CA PRO A 176 9.10 21.03 8.82
C PRO A 176 9.02 21.16 10.34
N SER A 177 10.18 21.28 10.98
CA SER A 177 10.35 21.40 12.42
C SER A 177 9.24 22.20 13.08
N LEU A 178 8.47 21.56 13.98
CA LEU A 178 7.51 22.22 14.85
C LEU A 178 8.26 23.24 15.74
N PRO A 179 7.79 24.49 15.87
CA PRO A 179 8.26 25.36 16.93
C PRO A 179 7.86 24.74 18.27
N ARG A 180 8.77 24.80 19.26
CA ARG A 180 8.52 24.35 20.64
C ARG A 180 7.19 24.91 21.15
N ARG A 181 6.26 24.01 21.51
CA ARG A 181 4.95 24.33 22.09
C ARG A 181 5.11 25.18 23.35
N THR A 182 4.63 26.43 23.32
CA THR A 182 4.09 27.07 24.52
C THR A 182 2.69 26.53 24.80
N ARG A 183 2.41 26.36 26.09
CA ARG A 183 1.31 25.58 26.67
C ARG A 183 -0.02 26.35 26.61
N ALA A 184 -0.71 26.32 25.47
CA ALA A 184 -2.16 26.56 25.38
C ALA A 184 -2.62 26.35 23.93
N GLU A 185 -3.24 25.20 23.63
CA GLU A 185 -4.31 25.02 22.61
C GLU A 185 -4.50 23.52 22.31
N THR A 186 -5.61 22.99 22.78
CA THR A 186 -6.05 21.60 22.63
C THR A 186 -6.75 21.43 21.29
N ARG A 187 -6.00 21.23 20.19
CA ARG A 187 -6.50 20.64 18.92
C ARG A 187 -5.37 19.88 18.20
N PRO A 188 -5.56 18.62 17.76
CA PRO A 188 -4.54 17.92 16.98
C PRO A 188 -4.63 18.37 15.51
N CYS A 189 -3.96 19.47 15.19
CA CYS A 189 -3.69 19.91 13.82
C CYS A 189 -2.47 19.15 13.30
N MET A 190 -2.65 17.93 12.78
CA MET A 190 -1.57 17.18 12.11
C MET A 190 -1.65 17.35 10.59
N PHE A 191 -0.53 17.86 10.04
CA PHE A 191 -0.20 18.09 8.63
C PHE A 191 -0.95 19.25 7.94
N ARG A 192 -0.33 20.44 7.95
CA ARG A 192 -0.69 21.57 7.06
C ARG A 192 -0.22 21.26 5.64
N GLN A 193 -1.07 21.55 4.65
CA GLN A 193 -0.73 21.52 3.23
C GLN A 193 0.45 22.45 2.91
N PRO A 194 1.31 22.11 1.93
CA PRO A 194 2.24 23.09 1.37
C PRO A 194 1.44 24.16 0.61
N ARG A 195 1.58 25.42 1.03
CA ARG A 195 1.14 26.56 0.21
C ARG A 195 2.14 26.69 -0.94
N TRP A 196 1.70 26.45 -2.16
CA TRP A 196 2.44 26.90 -3.33
C TRP A 196 1.98 28.34 -3.62
N GLY A 197 2.91 29.29 -3.47
CA GLY A 197 2.73 30.68 -3.87
C GLY A 197 2.62 30.79 -5.39
N SER A 198 1.90 31.82 -5.81
CA SER A 198 1.54 32.20 -7.18
C SER A 198 2.65 32.16 -8.21
#